data_AF-A0A6I2XYH1-F1
#
_entry.id   AF-A0A6I2XYH1-F1
#
_cell.length_a   1.000
_cell.length_b   1.000
_cell.length_c   1.000
_cell.angle_alpha   90.00
_cell.angle_beta   90.00
_cell.angle_gamma   90.00
#
_symmetry.space_group_name_H-M   'P 1'
#
loop_
_entity.id
_entity.type
_entity.pdbx_description
1 polymer ?
#
loop_
_entity_poly.entity_id
_entity_poly.type
_entity_poly.pdbx_seq_one_letter_code
_entity_poly.pdbx_strand_id
1 'polypeptide(L)'
;MIVRTRLIASLAAVGFAIVSFAPSAVAAPKSYTAAQVAKHASASSCWTIVGKGVYDVTKYVARHPGGSSAIKSMCGKNGSAMFSSQHAGARSPARTLASYRIGKLRA
;
A
#
# COMPACT_ATOMS: atom_id res chain seq x y z
N MET A 1 59.56 -10.80 -57.97
CA MET A 1 59.34 -11.79 -56.89
C MET A 1 58.36 -11.20 -55.87
N ILE A 2 57.12 -11.69 -55.97
CA ILE A 2 56.02 -11.84 -55.00
C ILE A 2 55.93 -10.81 -53.84
N VAL A 3 54.89 -9.97 -53.95
CA VAL A 3 54.37 -9.03 -52.95
C VAL A 3 53.85 -9.78 -51.72
N ARG A 4 54.25 -9.30 -50.54
CA ARG A 4 53.79 -9.76 -49.23
C ARG A 4 52.36 -9.29 -48.98
N THR A 5 51.40 -10.21 -48.90
CA THR A 5 50.05 -9.90 -48.41
C THR A 5 49.85 -10.63 -47.09
N ARG A 6 49.90 -9.87 -45.98
CA ARG A 6 49.55 -10.38 -44.64
C ARG A 6 48.02 -10.36 -44.50
N LEU A 7 47.43 -11.52 -44.22
CA LEU A 7 46.03 -11.59 -43.76
C LEU A 7 45.91 -10.90 -42.39
N ILE A 8 44.93 -10.01 -42.27
CA ILE A 8 44.50 -9.45 -40.98
C ILE A 8 43.15 -10.09 -40.67
N ALA A 9 43.12 -10.98 -39.69
CA ALA A 9 41.88 -11.55 -39.15
C ALA A 9 41.33 -10.57 -38.11
N SER A 10 40.24 -9.88 -38.44
CA SER A 10 39.51 -9.03 -37.49
C SER A 10 38.51 -9.89 -36.72
N LEU A 11 38.81 -10.22 -35.45
CA LEU A 11 37.81 -10.72 -34.51
C LEU A 11 36.90 -9.55 -34.10
N ALA A 12 35.63 -9.62 -34.48
CA ALA A 12 34.61 -8.74 -33.92
C ALA A 12 34.30 -9.17 -32.47
N ALA A 13 34.64 -8.32 -31.51
CA ALA A 13 34.23 -8.49 -30.12
C ALA A 13 32.72 -8.20 -30.00
N VAL A 14 31.92 -9.23 -29.75
CA VAL A 14 30.49 -9.10 -29.47
C VAL A 14 30.34 -8.51 -28.06
N GLY A 15 30.04 -7.22 -27.97
CA GLY A 15 29.80 -6.52 -26.71
C GLY A 15 28.49 -6.99 -26.07
N PHE A 16 28.58 -7.81 -25.04
CA PHE A 16 27.45 -8.11 -24.16
C PHE A 16 27.24 -6.91 -23.22
N ALA A 17 26.21 -6.11 -23.50
CA ALA A 17 25.77 -5.07 -22.60
C ALA A 17 25.27 -5.70 -21.29
N ILE A 18 25.98 -5.46 -20.19
CA ILE A 18 25.49 -5.78 -18.85
C ILE A 18 24.29 -4.88 -18.55
N VAL A 19 23.09 -5.46 -18.54
CA VAL A 19 21.89 -4.75 -18.09
C VAL A 19 21.99 -4.64 -16.56
N SER A 20 22.42 -3.49 -16.07
CA SER A 20 22.42 -3.18 -14.63
C SER A 20 20.98 -3.12 -14.11
N PHE A 21 20.55 -4.19 -13.43
CA PHE A 21 19.34 -4.18 -12.61
C PHE A 21 19.67 -3.52 -11.26
N ALA A 22 19.33 -2.24 -11.12
CA ALA A 22 19.33 -1.59 -9.82
C ALA A 22 18.24 -2.22 -8.93
N PRO A 23 18.50 -2.51 -7.65
CA PRO A 23 17.47 -2.98 -6.75
C PRO A 23 16.43 -1.87 -6.54
N SER A 24 15.19 -2.11 -6.98
CA SER A 24 14.06 -1.27 -6.63
C SER A 24 13.91 -1.26 -5.11
N ALA A 25 14.22 -0.12 -4.47
CA ALA A 25 13.95 0.08 -3.06
C ALA A 25 12.45 -0.10 -2.81
N VAL A 26 12.07 -1.21 -2.20
CA VAL A 26 10.70 -1.46 -1.78
C VAL A 26 10.37 -0.42 -0.72
N ALA A 27 9.58 0.59 -1.09
CA ALA A 27 9.21 1.67 -0.18
C ALA A 27 8.58 1.10 1.10
N ALA A 28 9.12 1.48 2.25
CA ALA A 28 8.61 1.04 3.54
C ALA A 28 7.12 1.41 3.68
N PRO A 29 6.30 0.58 4.36
CA PRO A 29 4.88 0.88 4.55
C PRO A 29 4.71 2.19 5.31
N LYS A 30 3.87 3.08 4.78
CA LYS A 30 3.53 4.37 5.40
C LYS A 30 3.02 4.16 6.83
N SER A 31 3.39 5.07 7.73
CA SER A 31 3.00 5.03 9.14
C SER A 31 2.34 6.34 9.57
N TYR A 32 1.35 6.25 10.45
CA TYR A 32 0.53 7.38 10.90
C TYR A 32 0.34 7.35 12.42
N THR A 33 0.30 8.52 13.05
CA THR A 33 -0.07 8.65 14.46
C THR A 33 -1.58 8.73 14.63
N ALA A 34 -2.08 8.46 15.85
CA ALA A 34 -3.50 8.66 16.16
C ALA A 34 -3.95 10.12 15.94
N ALA A 35 -3.07 11.10 16.20
CA ALA A 35 -3.36 12.51 15.95
C ALA A 35 -3.51 12.84 14.46
N GLN A 36 -2.77 12.16 13.57
CA GLN A 36 -2.98 12.30 12.13
C GLN A 36 -4.33 11.71 11.72
N VAL A 37 -4.70 10.54 12.26
CA VAL A 37 -6.02 9.94 12.01
C VAL A 37 -7.16 10.85 12.48
N ALA A 38 -7.04 11.46 13.66
CA ALA A 38 -8.07 12.33 14.23
C ALA A 38 -8.45 13.53 13.36
N LYS A 39 -7.58 13.96 12.43
CA LYS A 39 -7.89 15.03 11.45
C LYS A 39 -8.93 14.61 10.40
N HIS A 40 -9.18 13.31 10.26
CA HIS A 40 -10.11 12.73 9.30
C HIS A 40 -11.34 12.17 10.04
N ALA A 41 -12.08 13.06 10.69
CA ALA A 41 -13.20 12.75 11.58
C ALA A 41 -14.60 12.99 10.98
N SER A 42 -14.71 13.14 9.65
CA SER A 42 -15.99 13.44 8.98
C SER A 42 -16.33 12.42 7.90
N ALA A 43 -17.57 12.40 7.42
CA ALA A 43 -17.96 11.48 6.34
C ALA A 43 -17.24 11.77 5.01
N SER A 44 -16.85 13.03 4.77
CA SER A 44 -16.11 13.45 3.58
C SER A 44 -14.59 13.25 3.71
N SER A 45 -14.11 12.92 4.91
CA SER A 45 -12.71 12.65 5.22
C SER A 45 -12.70 11.74 6.45
N CYS A 46 -12.79 10.42 6.23
CA CYS A 46 -13.01 9.44 7.28
C CYS A 46 -11.87 8.42 7.33
N TRP A 47 -10.96 8.60 8.29
CA TRP A 47 -9.97 7.57 8.60
C TRP A 47 -10.30 6.88 9.91
N THR A 48 -9.88 5.64 10.05
CA THR A 48 -10.05 4.90 11.31
C THR A 48 -8.87 3.96 11.56
N ILE A 49 -8.65 3.64 12.83
CA ILE A 49 -7.68 2.65 13.27
C ILE A 49 -8.42 1.36 13.60
N VAL A 50 -7.94 0.24 13.06
CA VAL A 50 -8.37 -1.11 13.44
C VAL A 50 -7.13 -1.97 13.66
N GLY A 51 -6.93 -2.43 14.89
CA GLY A 51 -5.70 -3.09 15.32
C GLY A 51 -4.48 -2.18 15.14
N LYS A 52 -3.51 -2.62 14.35
CA LYS A 52 -2.29 -1.86 13.99
C LYS A 52 -2.38 -1.22 12.60
N GLY A 53 -3.55 -1.24 11.96
CA GLY A 53 -3.78 -0.67 10.64
C GLY A 53 -4.44 0.71 10.71
N VAL A 54 -4.12 1.55 9.73
CA VAL A 54 -4.82 2.81 9.47
C VAL A 54 -5.49 2.71 8.11
N TYR A 55 -6.77 3.08 8.06
CA TYR A 55 -7.64 2.86 6.91
C TYR A 55 -8.34 4.15 6.51
N ASP A 56 -8.30 4.47 5.23
CA ASP A 56 -9.13 5.52 4.64
C ASP A 56 -10.41 4.90 4.10
N VAL A 57 -11.48 5.03 4.86
CA VAL A 57 -12.79 4.45 4.53
C VAL A 57 -13.76 5.48 3.98
N THR A 58 -13.27 6.67 3.57
CA THR A 58 -14.10 7.78 3.07
C THR A 58 -15.04 7.34 1.95
N LYS A 59 -14.52 6.61 0.95
CA LYS A 59 -15.31 6.09 -0.18
C LYS A 59 -16.23 4.93 0.18
N TYR A 60 -16.11 4.38 1.39
CA TYR A 60 -16.91 3.25 1.87
C TYR A 60 -18.10 3.68 2.72
N VAL A 61 -18.08 4.90 3.29
CA VAL A 61 -19.11 5.40 4.23
C VAL A 61 -20.54 5.16 3.73
N ALA A 62 -20.84 5.54 2.48
CA ALA A 62 -22.18 5.40 1.91
C ALA A 62 -22.52 3.99 1.39
N ARG A 63 -21.51 3.11 1.29
CA ARG A 63 -21.63 1.76 0.68
C ARG A 63 -21.62 0.64 1.71
N HIS A 64 -21.50 0.97 2.99
CA HIS A 64 -21.42 0.00 4.07
C HIS A 64 -22.78 -0.71 4.26
N PRO A 65 -22.84 -2.06 4.15
CA PRO A 65 -24.10 -2.81 4.31
C PRO A 65 -24.76 -2.63 5.68
N GLY A 66 -24.00 -2.40 6.74
CA GLY A 66 -24.52 -2.08 8.09
C GLY A 66 -24.97 -0.63 8.28
N GLY A 67 -25.08 0.14 7.19
CA GLY A 67 -25.46 1.55 7.20
C GLY A 67 -24.30 2.51 7.43
N SER A 68 -24.46 3.74 6.93
CA SER A 68 -23.40 4.76 6.97
C SER A 68 -23.06 5.25 8.38
N SER A 69 -24.04 5.27 9.30
CA SER A 69 -23.84 5.72 10.68
C SER A 69 -22.81 4.89 11.44
N ALA A 70 -22.74 3.58 11.17
CA ALA A 70 -21.73 2.70 11.78
C ALA A 70 -20.31 3.16 11.42
N ILE A 71 -20.04 3.50 10.16
CA ILE A 71 -18.71 3.99 9.74
C ILE A 71 -18.47 5.41 10.26
N LYS A 72 -19.47 6.30 10.17
CA LYS A 72 -19.34 7.69 10.65
C LYS A 72 -18.92 7.77 12.12
N SER A 73 -19.40 6.85 12.95
CA SER A 73 -19.06 6.79 14.37
C SER A 73 -17.57 6.50 14.65
N MET A 74 -16.87 5.89 13.69
CA MET A 74 -15.46 5.49 13.76
C MET A 74 -14.49 6.51 13.11
N CYS A 75 -14.99 7.51 12.38
CA CYS A 75 -14.14 8.51 11.73
C CYS A 75 -13.28 9.25 12.75
N GLY A 76 -11.99 9.36 12.48
CA GLY A 76 -11.00 10.01 13.32
C GLY A 76 -10.61 9.24 14.58
N LYS A 77 -11.06 7.98 14.74
CA LYS A 77 -10.96 7.24 16.00
C LYS A 77 -10.30 5.88 15.85
N ASN A 78 -9.95 5.30 16.99
CA ASN A 78 -9.70 3.87 17.11
C ASN A 78 -11.02 3.10 17.18
N GLY A 79 -11.41 2.52 16.05
CA GLY A 79 -12.63 1.73 15.90
C GLY A 79 -12.42 0.23 16.10
N SER A 80 -11.29 -0.21 16.65
CA SER A 80 -10.96 -1.64 16.78
C SER A 80 -12.04 -2.44 17.52
N ALA A 81 -12.53 -1.92 18.65
CA ALA A 81 -13.56 -2.55 19.44
C ALA A 81 -14.91 -2.61 18.68
N MET A 82 -15.28 -1.52 18.00
CA MET A 82 -16.52 -1.44 17.23
C MET A 82 -16.51 -2.42 16.05
N PHE A 83 -15.40 -2.47 15.31
CA PHE A 83 -15.22 -3.44 14.23
C PHE A 83 -15.27 -4.88 14.74
N SER A 84 -14.54 -5.19 15.82
CA SER A 84 -14.49 -6.55 16.38
C SER A 84 -15.85 -6.99 16.92
N SER A 85 -16.60 -6.11 17.59
CA SER A 85 -17.92 -6.44 18.13
C SER A 85 -18.89 -6.91 17.04
N GLN A 86 -18.83 -6.31 15.86
CA GLN A 86 -19.75 -6.63 14.75
C GLN A 86 -19.21 -7.71 13.80
N HIS A 87 -17.89 -7.86 13.69
CA HIS A 87 -17.25 -8.61 12.61
C HIS A 87 -16.15 -9.58 13.08
N ALA A 88 -16.09 -9.92 14.37
CA ALA A 88 -15.19 -10.96 14.86
C ALA A 88 -15.36 -12.26 14.05
N GLY A 89 -14.25 -12.83 13.58
CA GLY A 89 -14.22 -14.07 12.79
C GLY A 89 -14.73 -13.95 11.34
N ALA A 90 -15.30 -12.82 10.93
CA ALA A 90 -15.86 -12.65 9.60
C ALA A 90 -14.78 -12.32 8.55
N ARG A 91 -14.54 -13.23 7.60
CA ARG A 91 -13.53 -13.06 6.54
C ARG A 91 -13.87 -11.93 5.55
N SER A 92 -15.16 -11.76 5.21
CA SER A 92 -15.56 -10.78 4.19
C SER A 92 -15.32 -9.33 4.64
N PRO A 93 -15.80 -8.87 5.81
CA PRO A 93 -15.53 -7.52 6.30
C PRO A 93 -14.04 -7.25 6.50
N ALA A 94 -13.28 -8.24 6.96
CA ALA A 94 -11.83 -8.12 7.11
C ALA A 94 -11.11 -7.87 5.78
N ARG A 95 -11.50 -8.59 4.71
CA ARG A 95 -10.95 -8.38 3.35
C ARG A 95 -11.35 -7.02 2.77
N THR A 96 -12.60 -6.62 2.95
CA THR A 96 -13.07 -5.29 2.53
C THR A 96 -12.28 -4.20 3.24
N LEU A 97 -12.15 -4.25 4.57
CA LEU A 97 -11.37 -3.29 5.34
C LEU A 97 -9.91 -3.23 4.86
N ALA A 98 -9.29 -4.39 4.58
CA ALA A 98 -7.91 -4.45 4.09
C ALA A 98 -7.68 -3.68 2.79
N SER A 99 -8.68 -3.60 1.90
CA SER A 99 -8.59 -2.82 0.65
C SER A 99 -8.52 -1.30 0.86
N TYR A 100 -8.90 -0.83 2.05
CA TYR A 100 -8.87 0.59 2.43
C TYR A 100 -7.62 0.98 3.24
N ARG A 101 -6.68 0.05 3.43
CA ARG A 101 -5.50 0.29 4.26
C ARG A 101 -4.55 1.28 3.61
N ILE A 102 -4.22 2.35 4.33
CA ILE A 102 -3.25 3.36 3.90
C ILE A 102 -1.91 3.23 4.62
N GLY A 103 -1.86 2.52 5.75
CA GLY A 103 -0.61 2.32 6.49
C GLY A 103 -0.75 1.55 7.80
N LYS A 104 0.25 1.74 8.64
CA LYS A 104 0.33 1.20 10.00
C LYS A 104 0.17 2.31 11.03
N LEU A 105 -0.40 1.98 12.18
CA LEU A 105 -0.38 2.87 13.35
C LEU A 105 1.04 2.92 13.90
N ARG A 106 1.55 4.12 14.13
CA ARG A 106 2.78 4.42 14.87
C ARG A 106 2.40 4.99 16.23
N ALA A 107 3.16 4.60 17.25
CA ALA A 107 3.09 5.19 18.59
C ALA A 107 3.29 6.72 18.53
#